data_AF-A0A0Q7KI93-F1
#
_entry.id   AF-A0A0Q7KI93-F1
#
_cell.length_a   1.000
_cell.length_b   1.000
_cell.length_c   1.000
_cell.angle_alpha   90.00
_cell.angle_beta   90.00
_cell.angle_gamma   90.00
#
_symmetry.space_group_name_H-M   'P 1'
#
loop_
_entity.id
_entity.type
_entity.pdbx_description
1 polymer ?
#
loop_
_entity_poly.entity_id
_entity_poly.type
_entity_poly.pdbx_seq_one_letter_code
_entity_poly.pdbx_strand_id
1 'polypeptide(L)'
;MTGSTVTLWWAARPDNEGAPVHRTMSSIALLTTSLLVATAAVSGPAAANGSTGVTRDSILTAAAGIREPDIATGPATDAAVRQIVGRACAADLDGAAQLYQWRASSVDGPGVTGLVVRAAIVEPDGSGSTTSRICAFAAITPSTSSEHRLSGSYTFGVEMGYTETRELKGLMSGSVQLTTVLSVPRDRYVSAAYLTAAGSSQRTVHTTVESRVETPKTKKQLKTARATLVKSNASAKRTYKKAVKAAHGSKAKKAGALKRYRASRARAEKVYLRATRTFVIKRTGHTDVESEAFTVKASNYEEIY
;
A
#
# COMPACT_ATOMS: atom_id res chain seq x y z
N MET A 1 30.54 21.37 -13.63
CA MET A 1 31.95 21.69 -13.28
C MET A 1 32.13 21.22 -11.84
N THR A 2 32.87 20.19 -11.45
CA THR A 2 34.08 19.52 -11.97
C THR A 2 33.95 18.03 -11.60
N GLY A 3 34.08 17.12 -12.56
CA GLY A 3 34.06 15.67 -12.31
C GLY A 3 35.48 15.14 -12.20
N SER A 4 35.85 14.61 -11.03
CA SER A 4 37.15 13.99 -10.79
C SER A 4 37.20 12.58 -11.37
N THR A 5 38.16 12.33 -12.24
CA THR A 5 38.44 11.01 -12.85
C THR A 5 39.42 10.26 -11.95
N VAL A 6 39.05 9.07 -11.45
CA VAL A 6 39.98 8.17 -10.74
C VAL A 6 40.47 7.11 -11.72
N THR A 7 41.75 7.18 -12.07
CA THR A 7 42.44 6.23 -12.95
C THR A 7 43.02 5.10 -12.09
N LEU A 8 42.44 3.90 -12.16
CA LEU A 8 42.99 2.69 -11.53
C LEU A 8 43.81 1.92 -12.57
N TRP A 9 45.12 1.91 -12.39
CA TRP A 9 46.06 1.11 -13.17
C TRP A 9 46.03 -0.35 -12.70
N TRP A 10 45.76 -1.28 -13.63
CA TRP A 10 46.05 -2.70 -13.45
C TRP A 10 47.16 -3.12 -14.40
N ALA A 11 48.24 -3.64 -13.83
CA ALA A 11 49.38 -4.19 -14.55
C ALA A 11 49.00 -5.50 -15.25
N ALA A 12 49.21 -5.55 -16.56
CA ALA A 12 49.05 -6.74 -17.38
C ALA A 12 50.31 -7.64 -17.31
N ARG A 13 50.10 -8.95 -17.26
CA ARG A 13 51.05 -9.96 -17.75
C ARG A 13 50.47 -10.58 -19.02
N PRO A 14 51.28 -10.78 -20.09
CA PRO A 14 50.89 -11.54 -21.27
C PRO A 14 51.12 -13.04 -20.94
N ASP A 15 50.53 -14.06 -21.54
CA ASP A 15 50.33 -14.37 -22.94
C ASP A 15 49.13 -15.35 -23.04
N ASN A 16 48.26 -15.22 -24.05
CA ASN A 16 47.93 -16.33 -24.95
C ASN A 16 47.01 -15.86 -26.08
N GLU A 17 47.43 -16.16 -27.30
CA GLU A 17 46.74 -15.85 -28.55
C GLU A 17 45.47 -16.71 -28.72
N GLY A 18 44.38 -16.06 -29.15
CA GLY A 18 43.15 -16.73 -29.54
C GLY A 18 42.12 -15.71 -30.02
N ALA A 19 41.81 -15.75 -31.31
CA ALA A 19 41.05 -14.78 -32.11
C ALA A 19 39.74 -14.24 -31.47
N PRO A 20 39.38 -12.96 -31.72
CA PRO A 20 38.19 -12.35 -31.15
C PRO A 20 36.92 -12.77 -31.90
N VAL A 21 36.03 -13.47 -31.20
CA VAL A 21 34.61 -13.54 -31.57
C VAL A 21 33.95 -12.26 -31.06
N HIS A 22 33.51 -11.38 -31.95
CA HIS A 22 32.68 -10.22 -31.63
C HIS A 22 31.36 -10.69 -31.02
N ARG A 23 31.30 -10.78 -29.69
CA ARG A 23 30.06 -10.74 -28.92
C ARG A 23 29.93 -9.35 -28.33
N THR A 24 29.07 -8.53 -28.94
CA THR A 24 28.50 -7.33 -28.35
C THR A 24 27.71 -7.73 -27.10
N MET A 25 28.39 -7.80 -25.96
CA MET A 25 27.74 -7.74 -24.67
C MET A 25 27.38 -6.27 -24.41
N SER A 26 26.10 -5.94 -24.56
CA SER A 26 25.54 -4.71 -24.00
C SER A 26 25.77 -4.74 -22.49
N SER A 27 26.81 -4.06 -22.04
CA SER A 27 27.04 -3.75 -20.64
C SER A 27 25.94 -2.80 -20.17
N ILE A 28 24.88 -3.36 -19.59
CA ILE A 28 23.96 -2.60 -18.76
C ILE A 28 24.79 -2.20 -17.53
N ALA A 29 25.28 -0.96 -17.52
CA ALA A 29 25.87 -0.33 -16.36
C ALA A 29 24.76 -0.20 -15.30
N LEU A 30 24.69 -1.17 -14.39
CA LEU A 30 23.98 -1.03 -13.14
C LEU A 30 24.72 0.03 -12.32
N LEU A 31 24.28 1.28 -12.45
CA LEU A 31 24.54 2.33 -11.48
C LEU A 31 23.95 1.86 -10.14
N THR A 32 24.78 1.21 -9.34
CA THR A 32 24.53 1.04 -7.91
C THR A 32 24.74 2.40 -7.25
N THR A 33 23.74 3.29 -7.38
CA THR A 33 23.59 4.40 -6.46
C THR A 33 23.31 3.80 -5.10
N SER A 34 24.32 3.83 -4.24
CA SER A 34 24.19 3.58 -2.81
C SER A 34 23.29 4.69 -2.24
N LEU A 35 21.97 4.51 -2.32
CA LEU A 35 21.05 5.30 -1.52
C LEU A 35 21.32 4.88 -0.08
N LEU A 36 22.03 5.75 0.62
CA LEU A 36 22.11 5.75 2.07
C LEU A 36 20.70 6.06 2.55
N VAL A 37 19.86 5.02 2.64
CA VAL A 37 18.60 5.08 3.37
C VAL A 37 19.01 5.24 4.82
N ALA A 38 19.13 6.50 5.26
CA ALA A 38 19.10 6.82 6.66
C ALA A 38 17.75 6.32 7.17
N THR A 39 17.73 5.09 7.69
CA THR A 39 16.65 4.56 8.48
C THR A 39 16.61 5.34 9.78
N ALA A 40 16.07 6.55 9.72
CA ALA A 40 15.40 7.12 10.88
C ALA A 40 14.15 6.28 11.06
N ALA A 41 14.31 5.18 11.80
CA ALA A 41 13.20 4.54 12.48
C ALA A 41 12.65 5.56 13.49
N VAL A 42 11.84 6.50 13.00
CA VAL A 42 10.87 7.18 13.84
C VAL A 42 9.74 6.17 14.02
N SER A 43 10.00 5.17 14.86
CA SER A 43 8.95 4.50 15.62
C SER A 43 8.44 5.51 16.65
N GLY A 44 7.83 6.59 16.17
CA GLY A 44 6.81 7.26 16.95
C GLY A 44 5.63 6.30 17.02
N PRO A 45 4.88 6.25 18.13
CA PRO A 45 3.56 5.64 18.07
C PRO A 45 2.87 6.26 16.86
N ALA A 46 2.24 5.43 16.02
CA ALA A 46 1.22 5.92 15.13
C ALA A 46 0.27 6.71 16.02
N ALA A 47 0.38 8.04 15.99
CA ALA A 47 -0.61 8.89 16.58
C ALA A 47 -1.88 8.49 15.84
N ALA A 48 -2.72 7.73 16.55
CA ALA A 48 -4.08 7.51 16.17
C ALA A 48 -4.71 8.91 16.11
N ASN A 49 -4.58 9.60 14.99
CA ASN A 49 -5.50 10.66 14.63
C ASN A 49 -6.86 9.98 14.57
N GLY A 50 -7.62 10.22 15.63
CA GLY A 50 -8.49 9.24 16.26
C GLY A 50 -9.54 8.67 15.34
N SER A 51 -10.04 7.51 15.73
CA SER A 51 -11.30 6.96 15.25
C SER A 51 -12.44 7.91 15.61
N THR A 52 -12.57 9.03 14.91
CA THR A 52 -13.79 9.82 14.90
C THR A 52 -14.93 9.02 14.26
N GLY A 53 -14.65 7.84 13.67
CA GLY A 53 -15.65 7.04 12.96
C GLY A 53 -15.90 7.53 11.53
N VAL A 54 -15.18 8.57 11.10
CA VAL A 54 -15.14 9.04 9.71
C VAL A 54 -14.29 8.07 8.90
N THR A 55 -14.88 7.44 7.90
CA THR A 55 -14.21 6.47 7.03
C THR A 55 -13.83 7.09 5.70
N ARG A 56 -12.81 6.52 5.04
CA ARG A 56 -12.46 6.90 3.67
C ARG A 56 -13.66 6.82 2.72
N ASP A 57 -14.44 5.75 2.82
CA ASP A 57 -15.57 5.53 1.92
C ASP A 57 -16.68 6.57 2.12
N SER A 58 -16.90 7.02 3.36
CA SER A 58 -17.83 8.14 3.64
C SER A 58 -17.35 9.43 2.97
N ILE A 59 -16.05 9.74 3.05
CA ILE A 59 -15.45 10.92 2.41
C ILE A 59 -15.54 10.81 0.88
N LEU A 60 -15.23 9.64 0.31
CA LEU A 60 -15.30 9.41 -1.13
C LEU A 60 -16.74 9.56 -1.65
N THR A 61 -17.70 8.97 -0.94
CA THR A 61 -19.13 9.07 -1.29
C THR A 61 -19.61 10.51 -1.23
N ALA A 62 -19.30 11.23 -0.14
CA ALA A 62 -19.67 12.62 0.03
C ALA A 62 -19.02 13.51 -1.04
N ALA A 63 -17.70 13.38 -1.26
CA ALA A 63 -16.97 14.16 -2.24
C ALA A 63 -17.46 13.90 -3.68
N ALA A 64 -17.77 12.64 -4.02
CA ALA A 64 -18.31 12.29 -5.34
C ALA A 64 -19.67 12.95 -5.57
N GLY A 65 -20.58 12.89 -4.59
CA GLY A 65 -21.90 13.49 -4.70
C GLY A 65 -21.90 15.03 -4.72
N ILE A 66 -20.98 15.67 -4.01
CA ILE A 66 -20.83 17.14 -4.01
C ILE A 66 -20.34 17.67 -5.37
N ARG A 67 -19.55 16.87 -6.11
CA ARG A 67 -19.04 17.27 -7.43
C ARG A 67 -20.11 17.29 -8.52
N GLU A 68 -21.27 16.66 -8.30
CA GLU A 68 -22.28 16.48 -9.34
C GLU A 68 -23.24 17.69 -9.33
N PRO A 69 -23.11 18.65 -10.28
CA PRO A 69 -23.78 19.94 -10.20
C PRO A 69 -25.30 19.89 -10.45
N ASP A 70 -25.80 18.79 -11.03
CA ASP A 70 -27.18 18.68 -11.52
C ASP A 70 -28.11 17.81 -10.66
N ILE A 71 -27.60 17.22 -9.57
CA ILE A 71 -28.39 16.35 -8.70
C ILE A 71 -28.54 17.04 -7.36
N ALA A 72 -29.78 17.44 -7.03
CA ALA A 72 -30.15 17.77 -5.65
C ALA A 72 -29.53 16.71 -4.74
N THR A 73 -28.66 17.12 -3.80
CA THR A 73 -27.77 16.25 -3.05
C THR A 73 -28.41 14.90 -2.75
N GLY A 74 -27.97 13.85 -3.45
CA GLY A 74 -28.60 12.53 -3.35
C GLY A 74 -28.62 12.00 -1.92
N PRO A 75 -29.56 11.11 -1.56
CA PRO A 75 -29.72 10.61 -0.19
C PRO A 75 -28.45 9.93 0.36
N ALA A 76 -27.65 9.30 -0.52
CA ALA A 76 -26.36 8.71 -0.13
C ALA A 76 -25.33 9.77 0.27
N THR A 77 -25.30 10.90 -0.45
CA THR A 77 -24.41 12.03 -0.17
C THR A 77 -24.81 12.72 1.12
N ASP A 78 -26.11 12.96 1.33
CA ASP A 78 -26.61 13.56 2.57
C ASP A 78 -26.35 12.65 3.78
N ALA A 79 -26.61 11.35 3.67
CA ALA A 79 -26.28 10.39 4.72
C ALA A 79 -24.78 10.37 5.04
N ALA A 80 -23.91 10.38 4.02
CA ALA A 80 -22.47 10.41 4.20
C ALA A 80 -22.01 11.72 4.88
N VAL A 81 -22.50 12.87 4.44
CA VAL A 81 -22.17 14.16 5.07
C VAL A 81 -22.70 14.23 6.49
N ARG A 82 -23.94 13.80 6.75
CA ARG A 82 -24.51 13.74 8.10
C ARG A 82 -23.66 12.88 9.02
N GLN A 83 -23.23 11.70 8.56
CA GLN A 83 -22.35 10.82 9.32
C GLN A 83 -21.01 11.52 9.63
N ILE A 84 -20.38 12.13 8.63
CA ILE A 84 -19.10 12.83 8.82
C ILE A 84 -19.26 13.99 9.81
N VAL A 85 -20.31 14.80 9.68
CA VAL A 85 -20.61 15.94 10.54
C VAL A 85 -20.87 15.50 11.98
N GLY A 86 -21.75 14.51 12.20
CA GLY A 86 -22.06 14.03 13.56
C GLY A 86 -20.80 13.54 14.28
N ARG A 87 -19.91 12.87 13.55
CA ARG A 87 -18.62 12.40 14.06
C ARG A 87 -17.59 13.51 14.27
N ALA A 88 -17.40 14.38 13.30
CA ALA A 88 -16.43 15.46 13.38
C ALA A 88 -16.81 16.48 14.46
N CYS A 89 -18.08 16.91 14.47
CA CYS A 89 -18.60 17.95 15.33
C CYS A 89 -19.02 17.44 16.72
N ALA A 90 -18.83 16.14 17.00
CA ALA A 90 -19.30 15.46 18.21
C ALA A 90 -20.79 15.72 18.50
N ALA A 91 -21.62 15.68 17.46
CA ALA A 91 -23.06 15.91 17.54
C ALA A 91 -23.83 14.60 17.42
N ASP A 92 -24.76 14.36 18.35
CA ASP A 92 -25.65 13.19 18.33
C ASP A 92 -26.81 13.39 17.36
N LEU A 93 -26.49 13.35 16.06
CA LEU A 93 -27.46 13.56 14.98
C LEU A 93 -28.45 12.41 14.81
N ASP A 94 -28.24 11.26 15.46
CA ASP A 94 -29.20 10.15 15.48
C ASP A 94 -30.15 10.25 16.69
N GLY A 95 -29.80 11.09 17.68
CA GLY A 95 -30.62 11.39 18.85
C GLY A 95 -31.22 12.78 18.80
N ALA A 96 -30.89 13.62 19.78
CA ALA A 96 -31.57 14.89 20.02
C ALA A 96 -31.01 16.07 19.20
N ALA A 97 -29.80 15.93 18.63
CA ALA A 97 -29.21 17.00 17.83
C ALA A 97 -29.77 16.99 16.40
N GLN A 98 -29.95 18.17 15.82
CA GLN A 98 -30.43 18.34 14.45
C GLN A 98 -29.40 19.05 13.60
N LEU A 99 -29.12 18.48 12.43
CA LEU A 99 -28.38 19.14 11.36
C LEU A 99 -29.36 20.01 10.58
N TYR A 100 -29.37 21.31 10.87
CA TYR A 100 -30.34 22.25 10.28
C TYR A 100 -30.02 22.56 8.82
N GLN A 101 -28.74 22.82 8.54
CA GLN A 101 -28.26 23.12 7.19
C GLN A 101 -26.78 22.75 7.10
N TRP A 102 -26.33 22.35 5.92
CA TRP A 102 -24.92 22.19 5.64
C TRP A 102 -24.56 22.67 4.23
N ARG A 103 -23.29 23.04 4.07
CA ARG A 103 -22.66 23.43 2.81
C ARG A 103 -21.32 22.74 2.73
N ALA A 104 -21.02 22.14 1.59
CA ALA A 104 -19.72 21.52 1.37
C ALA A 104 -19.20 21.78 -0.04
N SER A 105 -17.87 21.78 -0.18
CA SER A 105 -17.17 21.86 -1.46
C SER A 105 -16.17 20.70 -1.54
N SER A 106 -16.02 20.10 -2.71
CA SER A 106 -15.05 19.04 -2.93
C SER A 106 -13.61 19.59 -2.85
N VAL A 107 -12.69 18.72 -2.41
CA VAL A 107 -11.25 18.95 -2.44
C VAL A 107 -10.66 17.93 -3.37
N ASP A 108 -10.14 18.36 -4.53
CA ASP A 108 -9.73 17.44 -5.59
C ASP A 108 -8.28 17.70 -6.01
N GLY A 109 -7.46 16.65 -6.04
CA GLY A 109 -6.09 16.73 -6.50
C GLY A 109 -5.51 15.37 -6.88
N PRO A 110 -4.28 15.35 -7.42
CA PRO A 110 -3.57 14.11 -7.70
C PRO A 110 -3.44 13.27 -6.43
N GLY A 111 -3.92 12.02 -6.44
CA GLY A 111 -3.78 11.10 -5.31
C GLY A 111 -4.55 11.45 -4.03
N VAL A 112 -5.34 12.54 -4.00
CA VAL A 112 -6.08 13.02 -2.83
C VAL A 112 -7.49 13.50 -3.21
N THR A 113 -8.44 13.29 -2.32
CA THR A 113 -9.82 13.75 -2.46
C THR A 113 -10.41 14.07 -1.10
N GLY A 114 -11.42 14.92 -1.04
CA GLY A 114 -12.04 15.29 0.22
C GLY A 114 -13.15 16.29 0.10
N LEU A 115 -13.45 16.95 1.21
CA LEU A 115 -14.46 17.98 1.31
C LEU A 115 -14.12 19.01 2.40
N VAL A 116 -14.54 20.24 2.18
CA VAL A 116 -14.63 21.31 3.18
C VAL A 116 -16.09 21.48 3.55
N VAL A 117 -16.43 21.43 4.83
CA VAL A 117 -17.81 21.42 5.32
C VAL A 117 -18.05 22.55 6.31
N ARG A 118 -19.22 23.18 6.19
CA ARG A 118 -19.85 24.00 7.23
C ARG A 118 -21.24 23.44 7.50
N ALA A 119 -21.57 23.25 8.77
CA ALA A 119 -22.81 22.64 9.23
C ALA A 119 -23.40 23.45 10.38
N ALA A 120 -24.64 23.89 10.24
CA ALA A 120 -25.42 24.47 11.33
C ALA A 120 -26.07 23.34 12.13
N ILE A 121 -25.69 23.25 13.40
CA ILE A 121 -26.17 22.23 14.34
C ILE A 121 -27.02 22.91 15.40
N VAL A 122 -28.14 22.28 15.74
CA VAL A 122 -29.04 22.70 16.83
C VAL A 122 -29.12 21.55 17.83
N GLU A 123 -28.80 21.83 19.09
CA GLU A 123 -28.70 20.87 20.18
C GLU A 123 -29.52 21.34 21.39
N PRO A 124 -30.23 20.46 22.10
CA PRO A 124 -30.88 20.82 23.36
C PRO A 124 -29.82 21.11 24.42
N ASP A 125 -30.01 22.16 25.22
CA ASP A 125 -29.04 22.58 26.25
C ASP A 125 -29.35 22.03 27.65
N GLY A 126 -30.28 21.07 27.75
CA GLY A 126 -30.70 20.46 29.02
C GLY A 126 -31.59 21.35 29.89
N SER A 127 -31.76 22.64 29.55
CA SER A 127 -32.66 23.58 30.25
C SER A 127 -34.06 23.67 29.63
N GLY A 128 -34.31 22.88 28.58
CA GLY A 128 -35.51 22.99 27.74
C GLY A 128 -35.38 24.02 26.61
N SER A 129 -34.21 24.66 26.48
CA SER A 129 -33.86 25.54 25.38
C SER A 129 -32.99 24.81 24.34
N THR A 130 -32.73 25.47 23.22
CA THR A 130 -31.84 24.97 22.17
C THR A 130 -30.65 25.90 22.00
N THR A 131 -29.48 25.31 21.88
CA THR A 131 -28.26 26.01 21.45
C THR A 131 -28.01 25.71 19.99
N SER A 132 -27.45 26.69 19.28
CA SER A 132 -27.06 26.49 17.90
C SER A 132 -25.66 27.02 17.65
N ARG A 133 -24.93 26.26 16.83
CA ARG A 133 -23.53 26.52 16.46
C ARG A 133 -23.31 26.15 15.01
N ILE A 134 -22.38 26.85 14.37
CA ILE A 134 -21.82 26.46 13.09
C ILE A 134 -20.56 25.66 13.38
N CYS A 135 -20.54 24.41 12.89
CA CYS A 135 -19.39 23.54 12.90
C CYS A 135 -18.73 23.58 11.52
N ALA A 136 -17.42 23.86 11.47
CA ALA A 136 -16.66 23.87 10.24
C ALA A 136 -15.41 23.00 10.34
N PHE A 137 -15.13 22.21 9.30
CA PHE A 137 -13.95 21.35 9.22
C PHE A 137 -13.67 20.97 7.76
N ALA A 138 -12.51 20.37 7.52
CA ALA A 138 -12.24 19.67 6.27
C ALA A 138 -11.84 18.21 6.53
N ALA A 139 -12.17 17.34 5.58
CA ALA A 139 -11.83 15.94 5.60
C ALA A 139 -11.20 15.54 4.27
N ILE A 140 -10.04 14.89 4.30
CA ILE A 140 -9.31 14.46 3.11
C ILE A 140 -8.83 13.01 3.25
N THR A 141 -8.75 12.31 2.13
CA THR A 141 -8.35 10.90 2.04
C THR A 141 -7.63 10.67 0.70
N PRO A 142 -6.78 9.64 0.56
CA PRO A 142 -6.24 9.30 -0.75
C PRO A 142 -7.35 8.92 -1.73
N SER A 143 -7.21 9.29 -3.00
CA SER A 143 -8.22 9.00 -4.04
C SER A 143 -8.01 7.63 -4.71
N THR A 144 -6.77 7.14 -4.77
CA THR A 144 -6.38 5.98 -5.61
C THR A 144 -6.63 4.62 -4.98
N SER A 145 -6.00 4.32 -3.83
CA SER A 145 -6.11 3.01 -3.15
C SER A 145 -6.11 3.14 -1.63
N SER A 146 -6.83 2.25 -0.93
CA SER A 146 -6.94 2.17 0.54
C SER A 146 -5.59 1.93 1.24
N GLU A 147 -4.61 1.44 0.51
CA GLU A 147 -3.23 1.23 0.98
C GLU A 147 -2.42 2.53 1.04
N HIS A 148 -2.85 3.57 0.31
CA HIS A 148 -2.18 4.85 0.36
C HIS A 148 -2.39 5.52 1.72
N ARG A 149 -1.39 6.29 2.13
CA ARG A 149 -1.37 7.13 3.33
C ARG A 149 -0.98 8.54 2.92
N LEU A 150 -1.72 9.51 3.44
CA LEU A 150 -1.41 10.93 3.33
C LEU A 150 -0.23 11.25 4.24
N SER A 151 0.60 12.19 3.79
CA SER A 151 1.61 12.88 4.57
C SER A 151 1.67 14.33 4.10
N GLY A 152 1.99 15.28 4.99
CA GLY A 152 2.17 16.69 4.61
C GLY A 152 1.62 17.66 5.64
N SER A 153 1.18 18.83 5.18
CA SER A 153 0.59 19.86 6.02
C SER A 153 -0.68 20.46 5.41
N TYR A 154 -1.53 21.02 6.28
CA TYR A 154 -2.72 21.75 5.88
C TYR A 154 -2.85 23.05 6.66
N THR A 155 -3.56 24.01 6.04
CA THR A 155 -4.12 25.19 6.67
C THR A 155 -5.62 25.17 6.40
N PHE A 156 -6.43 25.18 7.46
CA PHE A 156 -7.87 25.23 7.42
C PHE A 156 -8.32 26.52 8.08
N GLY A 157 -9.30 27.21 7.51
CA GLY A 157 -9.82 28.42 8.13
C GLY A 157 -11.28 28.68 7.86
N VAL A 158 -11.84 29.54 8.70
CA VAL A 158 -13.19 30.11 8.53
C VAL A 158 -13.11 31.62 8.54
N GLU A 159 -13.90 32.26 7.69
CA GLU A 159 -14.13 33.70 7.68
C GLU A 159 -15.46 33.99 8.37
N MET A 160 -15.44 34.95 9.30
CA MET A 160 -16.62 35.41 10.04
C MET A 160 -16.81 36.91 9.83
N GLY A 161 -18.02 37.29 9.43
CA GLY A 161 -18.43 38.71 9.34
C GLY A 161 -17.52 39.61 8.50
N TYR A 162 -16.88 39.06 7.45
CA TYR A 162 -15.95 39.74 6.51
C TYR A 162 -14.65 40.29 7.10
N THR A 163 -14.48 40.32 8.43
CA THR A 163 -13.31 40.94 9.08
C THR A 163 -12.50 40.01 9.98
N GLU A 164 -13.11 38.93 10.49
CA GLU A 164 -12.41 37.98 11.37
C GLU A 164 -12.13 36.69 10.61
N THR A 165 -10.86 36.27 10.58
CA THR A 165 -10.47 34.96 10.05
C THR A 165 -9.86 34.14 11.17
N ARG A 166 -10.31 32.89 11.31
CA ARG A 166 -9.69 31.92 12.20
C ARG A 166 -9.04 30.83 11.39
N GLU A 167 -7.73 30.68 11.56
CA GLU A 167 -6.94 29.66 10.89
C GLU A 167 -6.41 28.61 11.88
N LEU A 168 -6.32 27.39 11.37
CA LEU A 168 -5.71 26.25 12.02
C LEU A 168 -4.70 25.64 11.06
N LYS A 169 -3.49 25.43 11.55
CA LYS A 169 -2.43 24.74 10.81
C LYS A 169 -2.18 23.39 11.43
N GLY A 170 -1.96 22.38 10.61
CA GLY A 170 -1.73 21.03 11.09
C GLY A 170 -0.93 20.18 10.12
N LEU A 171 -0.53 19.01 10.60
CA LEU A 171 0.11 17.97 9.80
C LEU A 171 -0.93 16.96 9.35
N MET A 172 -0.74 16.41 8.15
CA MET A 172 -1.54 15.31 7.61
C MET A 172 -0.79 14.01 7.81
N SER A 173 -1.46 12.98 8.32
CA SER A 173 -0.91 11.64 8.38
C SER A 173 -2.03 10.59 8.38
N GLY A 174 -1.85 9.51 7.62
CA GLY A 174 -2.76 8.35 7.66
C GLY A 174 -3.70 8.23 6.45
N SER A 175 -4.69 7.33 6.55
CA SER A 175 -5.66 7.10 5.46
C SER A 175 -6.75 8.14 5.36
N VAL A 176 -7.03 8.84 6.45
CA VAL A 176 -8.05 9.88 6.55
C VAL A 176 -7.47 10.96 7.45
N GLN A 177 -7.52 12.21 7.00
CA GLN A 177 -7.21 13.35 7.83
C GLN A 177 -8.47 14.19 7.98
N LEU A 178 -8.86 14.43 9.23
CA LEU A 178 -9.85 15.42 9.61
C LEU A 178 -9.12 16.61 10.22
N THR A 179 -9.48 17.82 9.83
CA THR A 179 -8.97 19.02 10.50
C THR A 179 -9.59 19.14 11.89
N THR A 180 -8.94 19.84 12.79
CA THR A 180 -9.62 20.26 14.02
C THR A 180 -10.86 21.08 13.66
N VAL A 181 -11.96 20.82 14.37
CA VAL A 181 -13.24 21.50 14.16
C VAL A 181 -13.18 22.92 14.69
N LEU A 182 -13.62 23.88 13.88
CA LEU A 182 -13.92 25.24 14.32
C LEU A 182 -15.42 25.32 14.62
N SER A 183 -15.76 25.48 15.90
CA SER A 183 -17.13 25.72 16.36
C SER A 183 -17.31 27.22 16.56
N VAL A 184 -18.28 27.78 15.84
CA VAL A 184 -18.63 29.20 15.87
C VAL A 184 -20.06 29.34 16.40
N PRO A 185 -20.31 30.16 17.43
CA PRO A 185 -21.66 30.45 17.90
C PRO A 185 -22.56 31.01 16.77
N ARG A 186 -23.86 30.67 16.77
CA ARG A 186 -24.78 31.05 15.67
C ARG A 186 -24.96 32.56 15.48
N ASP A 187 -24.74 33.36 16.53
CA ASP A 187 -24.80 34.82 16.46
C ASP A 187 -23.68 35.43 15.59
N ARG A 188 -22.71 34.62 15.17
CA ARG A 188 -21.68 34.99 14.20
C ARG A 188 -21.94 34.37 12.83
N TYR A 189 -21.96 35.22 11.82
CA TYR A 189 -22.09 34.84 10.42
C TYR A 189 -20.77 34.27 9.89
N VAL A 190 -20.78 33.08 9.27
CA VAL A 190 -19.60 32.41 8.67
C VAL A 190 -19.68 32.50 7.13
N SER A 191 -18.97 33.45 6.54
CA SER A 191 -19.02 33.74 5.09
C SER A 191 -18.31 32.68 4.25
N ALA A 192 -17.19 32.14 4.74
CA ALA A 192 -16.41 31.11 4.05
C ALA A 192 -15.81 30.07 5.01
N ALA A 193 -15.61 28.84 4.54
CA ALA A 193 -14.56 27.97 5.07
C ALA A 193 -13.66 27.53 3.92
N TYR A 194 -12.36 27.40 4.19
CA TYR A 194 -11.38 27.04 3.19
C TYR A 194 -10.32 26.09 3.72
N LEU A 195 -9.73 25.33 2.80
CA LEU A 195 -8.62 24.43 3.03
C LEU A 195 -7.54 24.71 1.98
N THR A 196 -6.30 24.84 2.43
CA THR A 196 -5.11 24.66 1.60
C THR A 196 -4.30 23.50 2.18
N ALA A 197 -3.99 22.50 1.37
CA ALA A 197 -3.19 21.35 1.81
C ALA A 197 -2.12 20.98 0.77
N ALA A 198 -0.95 20.61 1.24
CA ALA A 198 0.17 20.18 0.40
C ALA A 198 0.89 19.00 1.04
N GLY A 199 1.23 18.01 0.22
CA GLY A 199 1.73 16.74 0.75
C GLY A 199 1.93 15.67 -0.31
N SER A 200 1.92 14.42 0.14
CA SER A 200 1.96 13.26 -0.73
C SER A 200 1.02 12.15 -0.27
N SER A 201 0.52 11.39 -1.22
CA SER A 201 -0.23 10.16 -1.04
C SER A 201 0.70 9.00 -1.40
N GLN A 202 1.04 8.15 -0.43
CA GLN A 202 2.08 7.14 -0.61
C GLN A 202 1.63 5.74 -0.21
N ARG A 203 2.06 4.72 -0.94
CA ARG A 203 2.02 3.33 -0.46
C ARG A 203 3.36 2.64 -0.63
N THR A 204 3.62 1.69 0.25
CA THR A 204 4.76 0.79 0.15
C THR A 204 4.35 -0.44 -0.64
N VAL A 205 5.07 -0.74 -1.72
CA VAL A 205 4.85 -1.91 -2.56
C VAL A 205 5.98 -2.90 -2.36
N HIS A 206 5.64 -4.14 -2.01
CA HIS A 206 6.60 -5.22 -1.91
C HIS A 206 6.52 -6.10 -3.15
N THR A 207 7.56 -6.07 -3.98
CA THR A 207 7.67 -6.93 -5.15
C THR A 207 8.69 -8.04 -4.89
N THR A 208 8.39 -9.26 -5.32
CA THR A 208 9.34 -10.38 -5.25
C THR A 208 9.69 -10.79 -6.67
N VAL A 209 10.96 -10.62 -7.04
CA VAL A 209 11.47 -11.11 -8.31
C VAL A 209 12.11 -12.48 -8.10
N GLU A 210 11.58 -13.48 -8.80
CA GLU A 210 12.22 -14.79 -8.88
C GLU A 210 13.19 -14.80 -10.07
N SER A 211 14.46 -15.02 -9.80
CA SER A 211 15.47 -15.20 -10.85
C SER A 211 15.99 -16.63 -10.82
N ARG A 212 16.11 -17.23 -12.01
CA ARG A 212 16.72 -18.54 -12.17
C ARG A 212 18.21 -18.35 -12.43
N VAL A 213 19.03 -18.62 -11.42
CA VAL A 213 20.48 -18.49 -11.52
C VAL A 213 21.08 -19.85 -11.82
N GLU A 214 21.82 -19.96 -12.92
CA GLU A 214 22.62 -21.15 -13.23
C GLU A 214 23.83 -21.22 -12.30
N THR A 215 23.79 -22.14 -11.35
CA THR A 215 24.91 -22.57 -10.52
C THR A 215 25.33 -23.99 -10.93
N PRO A 216 26.39 -24.15 -11.74
CA PRO A 216 26.86 -25.47 -12.13
C PRO A 216 27.23 -26.30 -10.89
N LYS A 217 26.76 -27.55 -10.83
CA LYS A 217 27.07 -28.46 -9.73
C LYS A 217 28.52 -28.92 -9.83
N THR A 218 29.18 -29.07 -8.69
CA THR A 218 30.55 -29.57 -8.67
C THR A 218 30.59 -31.05 -9.04
N LYS A 219 31.73 -31.52 -9.59
CA LYS A 219 31.95 -32.95 -9.89
C LYS A 219 31.67 -33.84 -8.68
N LYS A 220 32.02 -33.39 -7.47
CA LYS A 220 31.75 -34.08 -6.19
C LYS A 220 30.25 -34.25 -5.94
N GLN A 221 29.46 -33.19 -6.14
CA GLN A 221 28.01 -33.23 -5.97
C GLN A 221 27.34 -34.17 -6.98
N LEU A 222 27.75 -34.12 -8.26
CA LEU A 222 27.23 -35.02 -9.29
C LEU A 222 27.56 -36.49 -8.98
N LYS A 223 28.79 -36.77 -8.53
CA LYS A 223 29.21 -38.12 -8.10
C LYS A 223 28.36 -38.63 -6.93
N THR A 224 28.12 -37.80 -5.91
CA THR A 224 27.27 -38.14 -4.76
C THR A 224 25.82 -38.39 -5.18
N ALA A 225 25.25 -37.53 -6.04
CA ALA A 225 23.90 -37.71 -6.56
C ALA A 225 23.75 -39.06 -7.32
N ARG A 226 24.73 -39.39 -8.17
CA ARG A 226 24.76 -40.68 -8.90
C ARG A 226 24.88 -41.87 -7.95
N ALA A 227 25.76 -41.80 -6.94
CA ALA A 227 25.90 -42.85 -5.94
C ALA A 227 24.59 -43.10 -5.18
N THR A 228 23.88 -42.04 -4.81
CA THR A 228 22.57 -42.11 -4.15
C THR A 228 21.49 -42.75 -5.04
N LEU A 229 21.47 -42.43 -6.34
CA LEU A 229 20.58 -43.06 -7.32
C LEU A 229 20.83 -44.57 -7.42
N VAL A 230 22.10 -44.97 -7.56
CA VAL A 230 22.50 -46.39 -7.64
C VAL A 230 22.09 -47.14 -6.38
N LYS A 231 22.38 -46.59 -5.18
CA LYS A 231 21.99 -47.18 -3.90
C LYS A 231 20.47 -47.33 -3.77
N SER A 232 19.72 -46.30 -4.16
CA SER A 232 18.25 -46.32 -4.14
C SER A 232 17.66 -47.38 -5.08
N ASN A 233 18.19 -47.48 -6.30
CA ASN A 233 17.76 -48.52 -7.26
C ASN A 233 18.10 -49.93 -6.78
N ALA A 234 19.28 -50.13 -6.18
CA ALA A 234 19.66 -51.42 -5.60
C ALA A 234 18.73 -51.80 -4.43
N SER A 235 18.40 -50.86 -3.56
CA SER A 235 17.43 -51.06 -2.47
C SER A 235 16.04 -51.42 -3.01
N ALA A 236 15.52 -50.66 -3.98
CA ALA A 236 14.24 -50.94 -4.63
C ALA A 236 14.20 -52.33 -5.26
N LYS A 237 15.29 -52.77 -5.91
CA LYS A 237 15.42 -54.11 -6.49
C LYS A 237 15.42 -55.21 -5.41
N ARG A 238 16.09 -54.99 -4.28
CA ARG A 238 16.07 -55.93 -3.14
C ARG A 238 14.67 -56.06 -2.56
N THR A 239 13.97 -54.94 -2.33
CA THR A 239 12.58 -54.94 -1.83
C THR A 239 11.62 -55.63 -2.80
N TYR A 240 11.76 -55.37 -4.11
CA TYR A 240 10.98 -56.06 -5.13
C TYR A 240 11.20 -57.58 -5.08
N LYS A 241 12.46 -58.05 -5.05
CA LYS A 241 12.76 -59.49 -4.94
C LYS A 241 12.13 -60.13 -3.71
N LYS A 242 12.22 -59.48 -2.54
CA LYS A 242 11.59 -59.96 -1.30
C LYS A 242 10.06 -60.03 -1.44
N ALA A 243 9.43 -58.99 -1.99
CA ALA A 243 7.98 -58.94 -2.18
C ALA A 243 7.48 -59.99 -3.20
N VAL A 244 8.25 -60.27 -4.26
CA VAL A 244 7.92 -61.33 -5.23
C VAL A 244 8.03 -62.71 -4.61
N LYS A 245 9.05 -62.97 -3.78
CA LYS A 245 9.17 -64.24 -3.03
C LYS A 245 7.99 -64.42 -2.07
N ALA A 246 7.63 -63.38 -1.31
CA ALA A 246 6.49 -63.38 -0.40
C ALA A 246 5.11 -63.44 -1.09
N ALA A 247 5.05 -63.27 -2.41
CA ALA A 247 3.79 -63.32 -3.16
C ALA A 247 3.29 -64.76 -3.40
N HIS A 248 4.10 -65.80 -3.15
CA HIS A 248 3.75 -67.22 -3.28
C HIS A 248 2.94 -67.54 -4.55
N GLY A 249 3.41 -67.09 -5.72
CA GLY A 249 2.75 -67.35 -7.00
C GLY A 249 1.59 -66.39 -7.37
N SER A 250 0.99 -65.68 -6.42
CA SER A 250 -0.14 -64.78 -6.66
C SER A 250 0.17 -63.67 -7.69
N LYS A 251 -0.56 -63.69 -8.82
CA LYS A 251 -0.41 -62.72 -9.92
C LYS A 251 -0.68 -61.28 -9.47
N ALA A 252 -1.74 -61.07 -8.66
CA ALA A 252 -2.09 -59.76 -8.13
C ALA A 252 -1.01 -59.18 -7.20
N LYS A 253 -0.47 -60.00 -6.28
CA LYS A 253 0.61 -59.57 -5.37
C LYS A 253 1.90 -59.24 -6.13
N LYS A 254 2.25 -60.02 -7.16
CA LYS A 254 3.39 -59.73 -8.06
C LYS A 254 3.20 -58.42 -8.83
N ALA A 255 2.00 -58.16 -9.37
CA ALA A 255 1.69 -56.90 -10.04
C ALA A 255 1.80 -55.70 -9.10
N GLY A 256 1.30 -55.83 -7.86
CA GLY A 256 1.46 -54.82 -6.81
C GLY A 256 2.93 -54.54 -6.47
N ALA A 257 3.75 -55.58 -6.34
CA ALA A 257 5.19 -55.44 -6.10
C ALA A 257 5.90 -54.72 -7.26
N LEU A 258 5.54 -55.03 -8.51
CA LEU A 258 6.09 -54.37 -9.70
C LEU A 258 5.71 -52.89 -9.76
N LYS A 259 4.45 -52.55 -9.45
CA LYS A 259 3.98 -51.15 -9.38
C LYS A 259 4.79 -50.35 -8.35
N ARG A 260 5.00 -50.90 -7.15
CA ARG A 260 5.80 -50.27 -6.09
C ARG A 260 7.27 -50.11 -6.49
N TYR A 261 7.85 -51.09 -7.17
CA TYR A 261 9.21 -51.00 -7.70
C TYR A 261 9.37 -49.87 -8.72
N ARG A 262 8.47 -49.80 -9.71
CA ARG A 262 8.46 -48.73 -10.71
C ARG A 262 8.32 -47.35 -10.06
N ALA A 263 7.40 -47.21 -9.11
CA ALA A 263 7.23 -45.97 -8.36
C ALA A 263 8.50 -45.58 -7.57
N SER A 264 9.18 -46.56 -6.95
CA SER A 264 10.42 -46.31 -6.21
C SER A 264 11.55 -45.85 -7.12
N ARG A 265 11.70 -46.46 -8.32
CA ARG A 265 12.68 -46.01 -9.32
C ARG A 265 12.39 -44.60 -9.81
N ALA A 266 11.13 -44.32 -10.16
CA ALA A 266 10.72 -42.99 -10.63
C ALA A 266 10.98 -41.90 -9.56
N ARG A 267 10.77 -42.21 -8.27
CA ARG A 267 11.12 -41.31 -7.16
C ARG A 267 12.63 -41.07 -7.08
N ALA A 268 13.44 -42.13 -7.15
CA ALA A 268 14.89 -42.01 -7.10
C ALA A 268 15.44 -41.16 -8.27
N GLU A 269 14.86 -41.32 -9.46
CA GLU A 269 15.20 -40.53 -10.65
C GLU A 269 14.82 -39.06 -10.51
N LYS A 270 13.63 -38.74 -9.98
CA LYS A 270 13.25 -37.35 -9.66
C LYS A 270 14.20 -36.70 -8.65
N VAL A 271 14.61 -37.45 -7.62
CA VAL A 271 15.59 -36.97 -6.63
C VAL A 271 16.94 -36.71 -7.28
N TYR A 272 17.41 -37.61 -8.15
CA TYR A 272 18.64 -37.40 -8.93
C TYR A 272 18.55 -36.15 -9.80
N LEU A 273 17.49 -36.01 -10.60
CA LEU A 273 17.28 -34.83 -11.45
C LEU A 273 17.25 -33.53 -10.63
N ARG A 274 16.61 -33.53 -9.47
CA ARG A 274 16.61 -32.36 -8.57
C ARG A 274 18.02 -32.07 -8.03
N ALA A 275 18.80 -33.10 -7.71
CA ALA A 275 20.17 -32.95 -7.21
C ALA A 275 21.15 -32.51 -8.31
N THR A 276 20.89 -32.85 -9.57
CA THR A 276 21.74 -32.49 -10.72
C THR A 276 21.30 -31.24 -11.47
N ARG A 277 20.10 -30.71 -11.21
CA ARG A 277 19.66 -29.42 -11.75
C ARG A 277 20.69 -28.34 -11.42
N THR A 278 21.07 -27.59 -12.45
CA THR A 278 22.09 -26.54 -12.41
C THR A 278 21.55 -25.19 -11.99
N PHE A 279 20.26 -25.06 -11.68
CA PHE A 279 19.68 -23.78 -11.34
C PHE A 279 19.19 -23.73 -9.90
N VAL A 280 19.44 -22.59 -9.26
CA VAL A 280 18.83 -22.20 -8.00
C VAL A 280 17.86 -21.07 -8.30
N ILE A 281 16.66 -21.15 -7.73
CA ILE A 281 15.71 -20.04 -7.76
C ILE A 281 16.15 -19.09 -6.65
N LYS A 282 16.63 -17.90 -7.04
CA LYS A 282 16.93 -16.83 -6.10
C LYS A 282 15.71 -15.90 -6.06
N ARG A 283 15.18 -15.70 -4.87
CA ARG A 283 14.13 -14.70 -4.61
C ARG A 283 14.79 -13.45 -4.08
N THR A 284 14.60 -12.34 -4.76
CA THR A 284 15.02 -11.03 -4.28
C THR A 284 13.76 -10.22 -4.01
N GLY A 285 13.60 -9.78 -2.77
CA GLY A 285 12.55 -8.83 -2.40
C GLY A 285 13.01 -7.42 -2.72
N HIS A 286 12.11 -6.63 -3.30
CA HIS A 286 12.26 -5.19 -3.49
C HIS A 286 11.12 -4.50 -2.74
N THR A 287 11.43 -3.38 -2.12
CA THR A 287 10.46 -2.51 -1.47
C THR A 287 10.53 -1.17 -2.18
N ASP A 288 9.45 -0.85 -2.88
CA ASP A 288 9.30 0.40 -3.61
C ASP A 288 8.27 1.27 -2.89
N VAL A 289 8.40 2.59 -3.01
CA VAL A 289 7.40 3.54 -2.52
C VAL A 289 6.78 4.23 -3.72
N GLU A 290 5.50 3.94 -3.95
CA GLU A 290 4.70 4.71 -4.90
C GLU A 290 4.23 5.97 -4.18
N SER A 291 4.48 7.14 -4.76
CA SER A 291 4.18 8.43 -4.15
C SER A 291 3.61 9.39 -5.18
N GLU A 292 2.45 9.97 -4.87
CA GLU A 292 1.82 11.04 -5.64
C GLU A 292 1.81 12.33 -4.83
N ALA A 293 2.57 13.33 -5.27
CA ALA A 293 2.59 14.64 -4.64
C ALA A 293 1.32 15.43 -4.99
N PHE A 294 0.82 16.22 -4.05
CA PHE A 294 -0.36 17.05 -4.26
C PHE A 294 -0.25 18.42 -3.61
N THR A 295 -0.99 19.37 -4.19
CA THR A 295 -1.30 20.67 -3.60
C THR A 295 -2.73 20.99 -3.97
N VAL A 296 -3.59 21.14 -2.98
CA VAL A 296 -5.03 21.35 -3.16
C VAL A 296 -5.49 22.59 -2.42
N LYS A 297 -6.48 23.26 -3.01
CA LYS A 297 -7.19 24.39 -2.41
C LYS A 297 -8.68 24.20 -2.64
N ALA A 298 -9.48 24.42 -1.61
CA ALA A 298 -10.93 24.38 -1.71
C ALA A 298 -11.53 25.42 -0.77
N SER A 299 -12.69 25.95 -1.14
CA SER A 299 -13.44 26.91 -0.35
C SER A 299 -14.91 26.75 -0.63
N ASN A 300 -15.73 26.75 0.41
CA ASN A 300 -17.17 26.96 0.27
C ASN A 300 -17.47 28.42 0.60
N TYR A 301 -17.81 29.22 -0.41
CA TYR A 301 -18.34 30.58 -0.21
C TYR A 301 -19.86 30.50 -0.09
N GLU A 302 -20.45 31.38 0.70
CA GLU A 302 -21.89 31.64 0.59
C GLU A 302 -22.08 32.72 -0.46
N GLU A 303 -22.71 32.38 -1.60
CA GLU A 303 -23.21 33.41 -2.53
C GLU A 303 -24.41 34.08 -1.86
N ILE A 304 -24.25 35.35 -1.49
CA ILE A 304 -25.39 36.18 -1.09
C ILE A 304 -26.19 36.46 -2.37
N TYR A 305 -27.40 35.91 -2.45
CA TYR A 305 -28.45 36.39 -3.35
C TYR A 305 -29.38 37.35 -2.60
#